data_AF-A0A9Q0XSU3-F1
#
_entry.id   AF-A0A9Q0XSU3-F1
#
_cell.length_a   1.000
_cell.length_b   1.000
_cell.length_c   1.000
_cell.angle_alpha   90.00
_cell.angle_beta   90.00
_cell.angle_gamma   90.00
#
_symmetry.space_group_name_H-M   'P 1'
#
loop_
_entity.id
_entity.type
_entity.pdbx_description
1 polymer ?
#
loop_
_entity_poly.entity_id
_entity_poly.type
_entity_poly.pdbx_seq_one_letter_code
_entity_poly.pdbx_strand_id
1 'polypeptide(L)'
;MSCHWIPWPQRVEWGTDELLGVMDKVTIINSTLGKALGGAAGGYTTCPKALVDLLRQCSRPYLFSNSLPPAVVGCASKALDLLMESNVIAQSRAAKTAQFQSKMAAAGFTISGNNHPICPVMLGDAWSSSLIADDMLKKGLLHCLTHQRGSNQKKNLKLKNIC
;
A
#
# COMPACT_ATOMS: atom_id res chain seq x y z
N MET A 1 5.60 8.43 -7.04
CA MET A 1 4.88 7.13 -6.96
C MET A 1 4.36 6.96 -5.55
N SER A 2 3.10 7.33 -5.28
CA SER A 2 2.48 7.30 -3.94
C SER A 2 1.64 6.04 -3.69
N CYS A 3 1.65 5.06 -4.61
CA CYS A 3 0.73 3.92 -4.65
C CYS A 3 0.78 2.95 -3.45
N HIS A 4 1.65 3.15 -2.46
CA HIS A 4 1.75 2.33 -1.24
C HIS A 4 1.63 3.17 0.04
N TRP A 5 1.32 4.44 -0.08
CA TRP A 5 1.27 5.36 1.04
C TRP A 5 -0.14 5.51 1.59
N ILE A 6 -0.24 5.66 2.91
CA ILE A 6 -1.48 5.79 3.67
C ILE A 6 -1.15 6.69 4.87
N PRO A 7 -2.06 7.58 5.29
CA PRO A 7 -1.81 8.63 6.28
C PRO A 7 -1.15 8.18 7.60
N TRP A 8 -0.39 9.12 8.20
CA TRP A 8 0.36 9.00 9.45
C TRP A 8 -0.47 9.51 10.65
N PRO A 9 -0.24 9.03 11.89
CA PRO A 9 -1.06 9.33 13.06
C PRO A 9 -1.28 10.81 13.45
N GLN A 10 -0.53 11.78 12.91
CA GLN A 10 -0.58 13.17 13.38
C GLN A 10 -1.02 14.19 12.32
N ARG A 11 -1.15 13.80 11.04
CA ARG A 11 -1.62 14.66 9.95
C ARG A 11 -2.33 13.82 8.88
N VAL A 12 -3.32 14.41 8.21
CA VAL A 12 -3.98 13.80 7.04
C VAL A 12 -2.98 13.86 5.87
N GLU A 13 -2.01 12.94 5.85
CA GLU A 13 -0.99 12.92 4.79
C GLU A 13 -1.42 11.98 3.66
N TRP A 14 -1.70 12.55 2.50
CA TRP A 14 -2.24 11.88 1.31
C TRP A 14 -1.18 11.09 0.52
N GLY A 15 0.10 11.37 0.76
CA GLY A 15 1.20 10.85 -0.03
C GLY A 15 2.56 10.99 0.65
N THR A 16 3.56 10.24 0.15
CA THR A 16 4.97 10.37 0.58
C THR A 16 5.53 11.75 0.20
N ASP A 17 5.01 12.32 -0.87
CA ASP A 17 5.25 13.66 -1.37
C ASP A 17 4.86 14.76 -0.36
N GLU A 18 3.75 14.57 0.36
CA GLU A 18 3.33 15.47 1.44
C GLU A 18 4.16 15.26 2.70
N LEU A 19 4.44 14.00 3.09
CA LEU A 19 5.31 13.67 4.22
C LEU A 19 6.70 14.34 4.09
N LEU A 20 7.26 14.29 2.89
CA LEU A 20 8.58 14.86 2.60
C LEU A 20 8.54 16.37 2.33
N GLY A 21 7.36 16.99 2.31
CA GLY A 21 7.20 18.43 2.04
C GLY A 21 7.63 18.83 0.62
N VAL A 22 7.51 17.94 -0.35
CA VAL A 22 7.99 18.15 -1.73
C VAL A 22 6.85 18.28 -2.75
N MET A 23 5.63 18.56 -2.30
CA MET A 23 4.45 18.75 -3.18
C MET A 23 4.73 19.75 -4.32
N ASP A 24 5.44 20.84 -4.03
CA ASP A 24 5.77 21.89 -5.03
C ASP A 24 6.74 21.41 -6.12
N LYS A 25 7.39 20.26 -5.93
CA LYS A 25 8.32 19.65 -6.90
C LYS A 25 7.66 18.53 -7.72
N VAL A 26 6.42 18.15 -7.40
CA VAL A 26 5.72 17.03 -8.04
C VAL A 26 4.63 17.55 -8.96
N THR A 27 4.89 17.52 -10.27
CA THR A 27 3.93 17.98 -11.29
C THR A 27 2.83 16.96 -11.59
N ILE A 28 3.13 15.67 -11.43
CA ILE A 28 2.21 14.57 -11.76
C ILE A 28 2.24 13.56 -10.62
N ILE A 29 1.07 13.29 -10.04
CA ILE A 29 0.89 12.24 -9.04
C ILE A 29 0.06 11.14 -9.68
N ASN A 30 0.59 9.91 -9.68
CA ASN A 30 -0.13 8.73 -10.08
C ASN A 30 -0.30 7.80 -8.87
N SER A 31 -1.54 7.31 -8.69
CA SER A 31 -1.90 6.42 -7.59
C SER A 31 -3.04 5.47 -7.98
N THR A 32 -3.43 4.62 -7.04
CA THR A 32 -4.44 3.56 -7.24
C THR A 32 -5.52 3.59 -6.18
N LEU A 33 -6.74 3.24 -6.61
CA LEU A 33 -7.90 3.04 -5.74
C LEU A 33 -7.94 1.61 -5.16
N GLY A 34 -7.17 0.67 -5.73
CA GLY A 34 -7.29 -0.77 -5.44
C GLY A 34 -6.54 -1.26 -4.21
N LYS A 35 -6.03 -0.37 -3.36
CA LYS A 35 -5.26 -0.74 -2.16
C LYS A 35 -5.91 -0.18 -0.90
N ALA A 36 -5.41 0.95 -0.42
CA ALA A 36 -5.83 1.58 0.82
C ALA A 36 -7.32 1.97 0.82
N LEU A 37 -7.87 2.25 -0.36
CA LEU A 37 -9.24 2.70 -0.56
C LEU A 37 -10.23 1.54 -0.75
N GLY A 38 -9.95 0.38 -0.13
CA GLY A 38 -10.92 -0.70 0.01
C GLY A 38 -11.15 -1.56 -1.24
N GLY A 39 -10.15 -1.70 -2.11
CA GLY A 39 -10.21 -2.63 -3.25
C GLY A 39 -11.04 -2.14 -4.44
N ALA A 40 -11.38 -0.85 -4.49
CA ALA A 40 -11.97 -0.26 -5.69
C ALA A 40 -11.01 -0.41 -6.89
N ALA A 41 -11.43 -1.10 -7.94
CA ALA A 41 -10.60 -1.24 -9.14
C ALA A 41 -10.39 0.15 -9.78
N GLY A 42 -9.13 0.54 -10.02
CA GLY A 42 -8.82 1.78 -10.70
C GLY A 42 -7.48 2.43 -10.34
N GLY A 43 -7.09 3.36 -11.19
CA GLY A 43 -5.96 4.26 -11.00
C GLY A 43 -6.39 5.69 -11.27
N TYR A 44 -5.71 6.65 -10.65
CA TYR A 44 -5.92 8.06 -10.93
C TYR A 44 -4.59 8.76 -11.13
N THR A 45 -4.62 9.83 -11.93
CA THR A 45 -3.50 10.74 -12.14
C THR A 45 -3.98 12.16 -11.86
N THR A 46 -3.32 12.86 -10.93
CA THR A 46 -3.55 14.29 -10.70
C THR A 46 -2.37 15.09 -11.24
N CYS A 47 -2.68 16.16 -11.96
CA CYS A 47 -1.71 17.09 -12.55
C CYS A 47 -2.44 18.37 -12.99
N PRO A 48 -1.73 19.42 -13.46
CA PRO A 48 -2.37 20.63 -13.97
C PRO A 48 -3.38 20.35 -15.09
N LYS A 49 -4.45 21.14 -15.16
CA LYS A 49 -5.57 20.93 -16.10
C LYS A 49 -5.14 20.72 -17.55
N ALA A 50 -4.21 21.53 -18.05
CA ALA A 50 -3.71 21.42 -19.42
C ALA A 50 -3.09 20.04 -19.71
N LEU A 51 -2.43 19.45 -18.71
CA LEU A 51 -1.83 18.13 -18.83
C LEU A 51 -2.87 17.01 -18.69
N VAL A 52 -3.88 17.19 -17.84
CA VAL A 52 -5.03 16.25 -17.79
C VAL A 52 -5.73 16.20 -19.14
N ASP A 53 -6.00 17.36 -19.75
CA ASP A 53 -6.67 17.45 -21.04
C ASP A 53 -5.83 16.78 -22.15
N LEU A 54 -4.51 16.99 -22.14
CA LEU A 54 -3.57 16.30 -23.03
C LEU A 54 -3.59 14.78 -22.82
N LEU A 55 -3.51 14.31 -21.57
CA LEU A 55 -3.51 12.89 -21.24
C LEU A 55 -4.82 12.21 -21.69
N ARG A 56 -5.96 12.89 -21.61
CA ARG A 56 -7.24 12.34 -22.09
C ARG A 56 -7.27 12.16 -23.60
N GLN A 57 -6.51 12.96 -24.36
CA GLN A 57 -6.43 12.88 -25.82
C GLN A 57 -5.31 11.93 -26.31
N CYS A 58 -4.27 11.70 -25.53
CA CYS A 58 -3.12 10.90 -25.95
C CYS A 58 -3.04 9.51 -25.30
N SER A 59 -3.69 9.31 -24.14
CA SER A 59 -3.57 8.07 -23.38
C SER A 59 -4.42 6.96 -24.00
N ARG A 60 -3.77 6.03 -24.71
CA ARG A 60 -4.42 4.83 -25.26
C ARG A 60 -5.19 4.02 -24.19
N PRO A 61 -4.65 3.80 -22.98
CA PRO A 61 -5.40 3.11 -21.92
C PRO A 61 -6.65 3.84 -21.46
N TYR A 62 -6.74 5.16 -21.66
CA TYR A 62 -7.93 5.94 -21.33
C TYR A 62 -8.94 5.97 -22.49
N LEU A 63 -8.45 6.12 -23.73
CA LEU A 63 -9.30 6.22 -24.92
C LEU A 63 -9.94 4.91 -25.36
N PHE A 64 -9.23 3.79 -25.19
CA PHE A 64 -9.66 2.48 -25.68
C PHE A 64 -10.11 1.54 -24.54
N SER A 65 -10.55 2.11 -23.42
CA SER A 65 -11.03 1.34 -22.28
C SER A 65 -12.40 1.82 -21.82
N ASN A 66 -13.18 0.91 -21.24
CA ASN A 66 -14.46 1.25 -20.66
C ASN A 66 -14.24 2.02 -19.36
N SER A 67 -15.15 2.96 -19.10
CA SER A 67 -15.17 3.69 -17.83
C SER A 67 -15.44 2.73 -16.66
N LEU A 68 -14.97 3.10 -15.47
CA LEU A 68 -15.19 2.31 -14.26
C LEU A 68 -16.70 2.20 -13.95
N PRO A 69 -17.16 1.06 -13.41
CA PRO A 69 -18.56 0.90 -13.01
C PRO A 69 -18.97 1.97 -11.99
N PRO A 70 -20.20 2.54 -12.07
CA PRO A 70 -20.67 3.57 -11.14
C PRO A 70 -20.57 3.17 -9.68
N ALA A 71 -20.82 1.89 -9.35
CA ALA A 71 -20.71 1.37 -8.00
C ALA A 71 -19.27 1.47 -7.45
N VAL A 72 -18.26 1.21 -8.30
CA VAL A 72 -16.84 1.29 -7.90
C VAL A 72 -16.46 2.75 -7.62
N VAL A 73 -16.92 3.68 -8.44
CA VAL A 73 -16.68 5.12 -8.26
C VAL A 73 -17.37 5.63 -7.01
N GLY A 74 -18.63 5.24 -6.76
CA GLY A 74 -19.38 5.62 -5.56
C GLY A 74 -18.71 5.13 -4.27
N CYS A 75 -18.29 3.86 -4.22
CA CYS A 75 -17.54 3.32 -3.09
C CYS A 75 -16.20 4.04 -2.88
N ALA A 76 -15.46 4.30 -3.96
CA ALA A 76 -14.19 5.02 -3.87
C ALA A 76 -14.38 6.46 -3.37
N SER A 77 -15.41 7.16 -3.85
CA SER A 77 -15.74 8.52 -3.40
C SER A 77 -16.05 8.52 -1.90
N LYS A 78 -16.93 7.62 -1.44
CA LYS A 78 -17.27 7.57 -0.02
C LYS A 78 -16.08 7.16 0.85
N ALA A 79 -15.21 6.27 0.37
CA ALA A 79 -13.99 5.90 1.08
C ALA A 79 -13.04 7.10 1.23
N LEU A 80 -12.94 7.97 0.21
CA LEU A 80 -12.18 9.21 0.30
C LEU A 80 -12.82 10.17 1.32
N ASP A 81 -14.14 10.36 1.28
CA ASP A 81 -14.84 11.23 2.24
C ASP A 81 -14.55 10.80 3.69
N LEU A 82 -14.66 9.50 3.99
CA LEU A 82 -14.38 8.96 5.32
C LEU A 82 -12.93 9.18 5.78
N LEU A 83 -11.97 9.13 4.85
CA LEU A 83 -10.56 9.42 5.13
C LEU A 83 -10.29 10.92 5.30
N MET A 84 -11.04 11.78 4.62
CA MET A 84 -11.00 13.24 4.81
C MET A 84 -11.58 13.64 6.16
N GLU A 85 -12.65 12.96 6.59
CA GLU A 85 -13.37 13.25 7.83
C GLU A 85 -12.59 12.82 9.09
N SER A 86 -11.80 11.74 9.04
CA SER A 86 -11.14 11.22 10.25
C SER A 86 -9.81 10.49 10.01
N ASN A 87 -8.87 10.69 10.93
CA ASN A 87 -7.57 10.00 10.95
C ASN A 87 -7.54 8.74 11.83
N VAL A 88 -8.67 8.34 12.40
CA VAL A 88 -8.75 7.23 13.37
C VAL A 88 -8.25 5.91 12.77
N ILE A 89 -8.61 5.63 11.51
CA ILE A 89 -8.21 4.42 10.80
C ILE A 89 -6.69 4.41 10.59
N ALA A 90 -6.12 5.54 10.18
CA ALA A 90 -4.68 5.70 9.97
C ALA A 90 -3.89 5.51 11.28
N GLN A 91 -4.35 6.13 12.37
CA GLN A 91 -3.76 6.01 13.70
C GLN A 91 -3.81 4.57 14.23
N SER A 92 -4.98 3.92 14.15
CA SER A 92 -5.16 2.53 14.58
C SER A 92 -4.23 1.58 13.85
N ARG A 93 -4.10 1.76 12.53
CA ARG A 93 -3.18 0.98 11.70
C ARG A 93 -1.72 1.20 12.10
N ALA A 94 -1.30 2.44 12.33
CA ALA A 94 0.06 2.74 12.77
C ALA A 94 0.38 2.08 14.13
N ALA A 95 -0.56 2.14 15.08
CA ALA A 95 -0.43 1.51 16.39
C ALA A 95 -0.31 -0.03 16.28
N LYS A 96 -1.16 -0.67 15.47
CA LYS A 96 -1.09 -2.12 15.22
C LYS A 96 0.22 -2.54 14.56
N THR A 97 0.70 -1.77 13.58
CA THR A 97 1.97 -2.01 12.91
C THR A 97 3.15 -1.89 13.89
N ALA A 98 3.17 -0.86 14.75
CA ALA A 98 4.21 -0.71 15.76
C ALA A 98 4.18 -1.85 16.79
N GLN A 99 3.00 -2.27 17.23
CA GLN A 99 2.84 -3.42 18.12
C GLN A 99 3.36 -4.71 17.48
N PHE A 100 3.04 -4.95 16.20
CA PHE A 100 3.51 -6.11 15.46
C PHE A 100 5.04 -6.12 15.35
N GLN A 101 5.64 -5.00 14.97
CA GLN A 101 7.09 -4.86 14.84
C GLN A 101 7.80 -5.12 16.17
N SER A 102 7.30 -4.54 17.27
CA SER A 102 7.87 -4.73 18.60
C SER A 102 7.84 -6.18 19.05
N LYS A 103 6.69 -6.87 18.88
CA LYS A 103 6.55 -8.28 19.27
C LYS A 103 7.43 -9.21 18.44
N MET A 104 7.51 -8.97 17.13
CA MET A 104 8.34 -9.79 16.24
C MET A 104 9.84 -9.57 16.48
N ALA A 105 10.26 -8.33 16.80
CA ALA A 105 11.62 -8.04 17.20
C ALA A 105 11.98 -8.70 18.54
N ALA A 106 11.07 -8.65 19.53
CA ALA A 106 11.24 -9.34 20.80
C ALA A 106 11.32 -10.88 20.66
N ALA A 107 10.65 -11.44 19.66
CA ALA A 107 10.73 -12.86 19.32
C ALA A 107 12.01 -13.24 18.53
N GLY A 108 12.91 -12.29 18.26
CA GLY A 108 14.18 -12.53 17.58
C GLY A 108 14.12 -12.52 16.06
N PHE A 109 12.99 -12.14 15.46
CA PHE A 109 12.89 -12.02 14.01
C PHE A 109 13.49 -10.71 13.50
N THR A 110 14.21 -10.79 12.38
CA THR A 110 14.68 -9.60 11.67
C THR A 110 13.56 -9.05 10.79
N ILE A 111 13.14 -7.81 11.06
CA ILE A 111 12.13 -7.09 10.29
C ILE A 111 12.83 -6.02 9.47
N SER A 112 12.50 -5.91 8.19
CA SER A 112 13.00 -4.86 7.32
C SER A 112 11.92 -3.79 7.12
N GLY A 113 12.32 -2.53 6.89
CA GLY A 113 11.40 -1.42 6.63
C GLY A 113 10.91 -0.73 7.90
N ASN A 114 11.67 0.27 8.35
CA ASN A 114 11.21 1.19 9.37
C ASN A 114 10.19 2.17 8.77
N ASN A 115 9.18 2.54 9.56
CA ASN A 115 8.22 3.59 9.20
C ASN A 115 7.36 3.30 7.95
N HIS A 116 7.14 2.02 7.63
CA HIS A 116 6.30 1.60 6.52
C HIS A 116 5.21 0.63 6.98
N PRO A 117 3.98 0.69 6.43
CA PRO A 117 2.89 -0.17 6.89
C PRO A 117 3.01 -1.65 6.54
N ILE A 118 3.88 -1.99 5.60
CA ILE A 118 4.21 -3.38 5.27
C ILE A 118 5.42 -3.79 6.10
N CYS A 119 5.30 -4.88 6.86
CA CYS A 119 6.36 -5.44 7.71
C CYS A 119 6.91 -6.75 7.13
N PRO A 120 7.91 -6.71 6.23
CA PRO A 120 8.59 -7.91 5.77
C PRO A 120 9.42 -8.54 6.89
N VAL A 121 9.15 -9.81 7.18
CA VAL A 121 9.91 -10.65 8.11
C VAL A 121 10.94 -11.45 7.31
N MET A 122 12.20 -11.31 7.68
CA MET A 122 13.34 -11.91 6.99
C MET A 122 13.59 -13.30 7.58
N LEU A 123 13.27 -14.34 6.81
CA LEU A 123 13.47 -15.74 7.19
C LEU A 123 14.76 -16.33 6.59
N GLY A 124 15.37 -15.61 5.64
CA GLY A 124 16.64 -15.98 5.02
C GLY A 124 16.51 -17.05 3.95
N ASP A 125 16.10 -18.26 4.33
CA ASP A 125 16.05 -19.41 3.43
C ASP A 125 14.69 -19.62 2.75
N ALA A 126 14.76 -20.05 1.48
CA ALA A 126 13.62 -20.28 0.62
C ALA A 126 12.75 -21.46 1.04
N TRP A 127 13.35 -22.51 1.60
CA TRP A 127 12.64 -23.70 2.04
C TRP A 127 12.03 -23.47 3.42
N SER A 128 12.80 -22.93 4.37
CA SER A 128 12.27 -22.56 5.70
C SER A 128 11.08 -21.61 5.59
N SER A 129 11.13 -20.65 4.67
CA SER A 129 10.00 -19.74 4.41
C SER A 129 8.73 -20.46 3.95
N SER A 130 8.85 -21.47 3.09
CA SER A 130 7.71 -22.27 2.63
C SER A 130 7.15 -23.18 3.73
N LEU A 131 8.01 -23.76 4.57
CA LEU A 131 7.57 -24.59 5.69
C LEU A 131 6.78 -23.77 6.72
N ILE A 132 7.31 -22.59 7.08
CA ILE A 132 6.65 -21.66 8.00
C ILE A 132 5.34 -21.17 7.41
N ALA A 133 5.33 -20.85 6.10
CA ALA A 133 4.13 -20.50 5.38
C ALA A 133 3.03 -21.57 5.50
N ASP A 134 3.36 -22.83 5.20
CA ASP A 134 2.39 -23.93 5.27
C ASP A 134 1.88 -24.15 6.70
N ASP A 135 2.74 -24.04 7.70
CA ASP A 135 2.34 -24.16 9.11
C ASP A 135 1.45 -22.99 9.56
N MET A 136 1.74 -21.77 9.13
CA MET A 136 0.90 -20.60 9.36
C MET A 136 -0.47 -20.76 8.70
N LEU A 137 -0.52 -21.32 7.49
CA LEU A 137 -1.78 -21.58 6.78
C LEU A 137 -2.64 -22.61 7.51
N LYS A 138 -2.03 -23.68 8.04
CA LYS A 138 -2.74 -24.68 8.89
C LYS A 138 -3.32 -24.05 10.16
N LYS A 139 -2.69 -22.99 10.67
CA LYS A 139 -3.18 -22.19 11.81
C LYS A 139 -4.18 -21.09 11.41
N GLY A 140 -4.61 -21.06 10.15
CA GLY A 140 -5.58 -20.09 9.62
C GLY A 140 -5.00 -18.71 9.30
N LEU A 141 -3.66 -18.55 9.30
CA LEU A 141 -2.99 -17.29 9.03
C LEU A 141 -2.57 -17.20 7.56
N LEU A 142 -3.31 -16.42 6.79
CA LEU A 142 -3.00 -16.13 5.39
C LEU A 142 -1.85 -15.13 5.29
N HIS A 143 -0.84 -15.47 4.50
CA HIS A 143 0.38 -14.68 4.34
C HIS A 143 0.83 -14.72 2.87
N CYS A 144 1.71 -13.79 2.47
CA CYS A 144 2.24 -13.73 1.11
C CYS A 144 3.76 -13.92 1.13
N LEU A 145 4.23 -15.02 0.54
CA LEU A 145 5.64 -15.20 0.26
C LEU A 145 6.03 -14.36 -0.96
N THR A 146 7.07 -13.54 -0.81
CA THR A 146 7.65 -12.82 -1.95
C THR A 146 9.06 -13.27 -2.20
N HIS A 147 9.32 -13.64 -3.46
CA HIS A 147 10.68 -13.92 -3.92
C HIS A 147 11.34 -12.61 -4.35
N GLN A 148 12.45 -12.24 -3.70
CA GLN A 148 13.29 -11.13 -4.17
C GLN A 148 14.07 -11.61 -5.40
N ARG A 149 13.89 -10.97 -6.56
CA ARG A 149 14.76 -11.17 -7.73
C ARG A 149 16.07 -10.40 -7.48
N GLY A 150 17.05 -11.08 -6.90
CA GLY A 150 18.43 -10.63 -6.68
C GLY A 150 19.31 -11.85 -6.41
N SER A 151 20.62 -11.77 -6.70
CA SER A 151 21.60 -12.86 -6.90
C SER A 151 21.89 -13.82 -5.72
N ASN A 152 20.99 -13.95 -4.76
CA ASN A 152 21.00 -15.05 -3.79
C ASN A 152 19.54 -15.37 -3.42
N GLN A 153 19.18 -16.65 -3.41
CA GLN A 153 17.82 -17.18 -3.22
C GLN A 153 17.22 -16.89 -1.82
N LYS A 154 17.10 -15.62 -1.42
CA LYS A 154 16.44 -15.23 -0.17
C LYS A 154 14.95 -15.00 -0.44
N LYS A 155 14.09 -15.87 0.11
CA LYS A 155 12.64 -15.61 0.17
C LYS A 155 12.33 -14.90 1.48
N ASN A 156 11.44 -13.91 1.40
CA ASN A 156 10.99 -13.15 2.57
C ASN A 156 9.49 -13.32 2.73
N LEU A 157 9.05 -13.43 3.98
CA LEU A 157 7.65 -13.44 4.31
C LEU A 157 7.15 -12.00 4.40
N LYS A 158 6.27 -11.60 3.49
CA LYS A 158 5.52 -10.35 3.65
C LYS A 158 4.20 -10.68 4.31
N LEU A 159 4.14 -10.43 5.61
CA LEU A 159 2.87 -10.35 6.30
C LEU A 159 2.24 -9.03 5.88
N LYS A 160 1.30 -9.12 4.93
CA LYS A 160 0.36 -8.04 4.71
C LYS A 160 -0.53 -8.05 5.95
N ASN A 161 -0.47 -6.99 6.75
CA ASN A 161 -1.49 -6.77 7.77
C ASN A 161 -2.81 -6.67 7.01
N ILE A 162 -3.57 -7.77 7.04
CA ILE A 162 -4.99 -7.80 6.71
C ILE A 162 -5.63 -7.02 7.86
N CYS A 163 -5.68 -5.69 7.70
CA CYS A 163 -6.64 -4.85 8.39
C CYS A 163 -7.93 -4.86 7.58
#